data_AF-A0A6G2TZ57-F1
#
_entry.id   AF-A0A6G2TZ57-F1
#
_cell.length_a   1.000
_cell.length_b   1.000
_cell.length_c   1.000
_cell.angle_alpha   90.00
_cell.angle_beta   90.00
_cell.angle_gamma   90.00
#
_symmetry.space_group_name_H-M   'P 1'
#
loop_
_entity.id
_entity.type
_entity.pdbx_description
1 polymer ?
#
loop_
_entity_poly.entity_id
_entity_poly.type
_entity_poly.pdbx_seq_one_letter_code
_entity_poly.pdbx_strand_id
1 'polypeptide(L)'
;MPDVRTPAHPPAAGRDSGPSASELLDFARRTAADTTLIAALPLDPEGRTWIRLDGPGGSEAWLIGWPPGTGTGWHDHGGSRGAFAAAAGELTEQSLAAQLPTEGWKTLELADGVDRQRKLAEGRGRAFGPHHVHQVLNASPDTHAVSVHAYYPPLPLMRRYSRTGAVLRLEEVERPEEWQ
;
A
#
# COMPACT_ATOMS: atom_id res chain seq x y z
N MET A 1 -26.55 -43.50 -30.12
CA MET A 1 -26.04 -42.82 -28.92
C MET A 1 -25.20 -41.65 -29.39
N PRO A 2 -25.52 -40.39 -29.03
CA PRO A 2 -24.78 -39.24 -29.51
C PRO A 2 -23.54 -39.01 -28.64
N ASP A 3 -22.40 -38.79 -29.31
CA ASP A 3 -21.15 -38.30 -28.72
C ASP A 3 -21.35 -36.89 -28.15
N VAL A 4 -21.24 -36.76 -26.83
CA VAL A 4 -21.19 -35.45 -26.16
C VAL A 4 -19.77 -34.92 -26.29
N ARG A 5 -19.53 -34.07 -27.29
CA ARG A 5 -18.34 -33.22 -27.33
C ARG A 5 -18.47 -32.15 -26.24
N THR A 6 -17.69 -32.30 -25.17
CA THR A 6 -17.45 -31.22 -24.20
C THR A 6 -16.83 -30.03 -24.93
N PRO A 7 -17.38 -28.81 -24.86
CA PRO A 7 -16.66 -27.64 -25.34
C PRO A 7 -15.53 -27.36 -24.35
N ALA A 8 -14.29 -27.43 -24.84
CA ALA A 8 -13.15 -26.90 -24.11
C ALA A 8 -13.35 -25.38 -23.98
N HIS A 9 -13.64 -24.93 -22.76
CA HIS A 9 -13.64 -23.51 -22.45
C HIS A 9 -12.19 -23.02 -22.55
N PRO A 10 -11.85 -22.05 -23.41
CA PRO A 10 -10.52 -21.46 -23.39
C PRO A 10 -10.32 -20.78 -22.03
N PRO A 11 -9.15 -20.86 -21.39
CA PRO A 11 -8.89 -20.03 -20.24
C PRO A 11 -8.94 -18.57 -20.72
N ALA A 12 -9.90 -17.81 -20.21
CA ALA A 12 -9.91 -16.36 -20.30
C ALA A 12 -8.78 -15.82 -19.40
N ALA A 13 -7.54 -15.97 -19.85
CA ALA A 13 -6.42 -15.22 -19.31
C ALA A 13 -6.48 -13.82 -19.92
N GLY A 14 -7.32 -12.96 -19.35
CA GLY A 14 -7.08 -11.52 -19.46
C GLY A 14 -5.68 -11.29 -18.91
N ARG A 15 -4.73 -10.94 -19.78
CA ARG A 15 -3.42 -10.45 -19.33
C ARG A 15 -3.72 -9.25 -18.46
N ASP A 16 -3.43 -9.36 -17.16
CA ASP A 16 -3.29 -8.20 -16.29
C ASP A 16 -2.26 -7.28 -16.97
N SER A 17 -2.74 -6.25 -17.66
CA SER A 17 -1.93 -5.47 -18.61
C SER A 17 -1.10 -4.37 -17.95
N GLY A 18 -1.18 -4.28 -16.62
CA GLY A 18 -0.40 -3.34 -15.83
C GLY A 18 0.77 -3.99 -15.06
N PRO A 19 1.60 -3.17 -14.42
CA PRO A 19 2.81 -3.63 -13.74
C PRO A 19 2.48 -4.67 -12.67
N SER A 20 3.33 -5.69 -12.60
CA SER A 20 3.37 -6.67 -11.54
C SER A 20 3.81 -6.04 -10.22
N ALA A 21 3.54 -6.74 -9.12
CA ALA A 21 3.94 -6.28 -7.78
C ALA A 21 5.48 -6.16 -7.64
N SER A 22 6.24 -6.99 -8.37
CA SER A 22 7.70 -6.90 -8.45
C SER A 22 8.16 -5.66 -9.23
N GLU A 23 7.51 -5.33 -10.35
CA GLU A 23 7.86 -4.12 -11.13
C GLU A 23 7.58 -2.85 -10.34
N LEU A 24 6.48 -2.81 -9.58
CA LEU A 24 6.17 -1.70 -8.65
C LEU A 24 7.23 -1.59 -7.55
N LEU A 25 7.68 -2.72 -6.98
CA LEU A 25 8.72 -2.73 -5.96
C LEU A 25 10.07 -2.28 -6.50
N ASP A 26 10.42 -2.71 -7.70
CA ASP A 26 11.65 -2.31 -8.35
C ASP A 26 11.65 -0.82 -8.68
N PHE A 27 10.50 -0.27 -9.12
CA PHE A 27 10.32 1.17 -9.24
C PHE A 27 10.52 1.87 -7.90
N ALA A 28 9.79 1.47 -6.85
CA ALA A 28 9.87 2.10 -5.53
C ALA A 28 11.30 2.10 -4.98
N ARG A 29 12.05 1.00 -5.14
CA ARG A 29 13.46 0.90 -4.70
C ARG A 29 14.41 1.77 -5.50
N ARG A 30 14.27 1.82 -6.84
CA ARG A 30 15.11 2.68 -7.68
C ARG A 30 14.88 4.15 -7.36
N THR A 31 13.62 4.55 -7.23
CA THR A 31 13.25 5.92 -6.88
C THR A 31 13.70 6.28 -5.47
N ALA A 32 13.61 5.35 -4.51
CA ALA A 32 14.12 5.55 -3.15
C ALA A 32 15.65 5.74 -3.08
N ALA A 33 16.39 5.33 -4.12
CA ALA A 33 17.83 5.53 -4.22
C ALA A 33 18.22 6.86 -4.92
N ASP A 34 17.26 7.61 -5.46
CA ASP A 34 17.52 8.92 -6.09
C ASP A 34 17.63 10.02 -5.03
N THR A 35 18.84 10.22 -4.52
CA THR A 35 19.12 11.18 -3.45
C THR A 35 18.78 12.63 -3.82
N THR A 36 18.78 12.97 -5.10
CA THR A 36 18.42 14.32 -5.57
C THR A 36 16.92 14.53 -5.46
N LEU A 37 16.13 13.55 -5.87
CA LEU A 37 14.68 13.56 -5.69
C LEU A 37 14.29 13.57 -4.21
N ILE A 38 14.93 12.74 -3.38
CA ILE A 38 14.67 12.70 -1.93
C ILE A 38 14.96 14.05 -1.27
N ALA A 39 16.09 14.69 -1.61
CA ALA A 39 16.46 15.99 -1.06
C ALA A 39 15.54 17.14 -1.51
N ALA A 40 14.80 16.96 -2.61
CA ALA A 40 13.86 17.96 -3.13
C ALA A 40 12.48 17.93 -2.43
N LEU A 41 12.17 16.89 -1.64
CA LEU A 41 10.92 16.81 -0.89
C LEU A 41 10.93 17.83 0.25
N PRO A 42 10.01 18.81 0.28
CA PRO A 42 9.85 19.67 1.45
C PRO A 42 9.36 18.83 2.62
N LEU A 43 10.13 18.80 3.70
CA LEU A 43 9.73 18.15 4.95
C LEU A 43 9.03 19.17 5.84
N ASP A 44 7.87 18.80 6.37
CA ASP A 44 7.14 19.55 7.39
C ASP A 44 7.30 18.81 8.73
N PRO A 45 7.66 19.49 9.84
CA PRO A 45 7.74 18.85 11.16
C PRO A 45 6.38 18.44 11.75
N GLU A 46 5.27 19.00 11.30
CA GLU A 46 3.94 18.74 11.86
C GLU A 46 3.10 17.85 10.94
N GLY A 47 3.16 18.08 9.64
CA GLY A 47 2.37 17.39 8.62
C GLY A 47 3.16 16.36 7.81
N ARG A 48 2.47 15.30 7.37
CA ARG A 48 3.00 14.47 6.27
C ARG A 48 3.05 15.32 5.00
N THR A 49 4.11 15.19 4.22
CA THR A 49 4.25 15.86 2.91
C THR A 49 4.29 14.83 1.80
N TRP A 50 3.89 15.21 0.59
CA TRP A 50 3.93 14.30 -0.55
C TRP A 50 4.15 15.01 -1.88
N ILE A 51 4.77 14.29 -2.81
CA ILE A 51 4.92 14.67 -4.21
C ILE A 51 4.44 13.50 -5.06
N ARG A 52 3.61 13.79 -6.07
CA ARG A 52 3.18 12.79 -7.05
C ARG A 52 4.33 12.46 -8.01
N LEU A 53 4.48 11.19 -8.33
CA LEU A 53 5.52 10.67 -9.22
C LEU A 53 4.89 10.00 -10.45
N ASP A 54 5.65 9.96 -11.54
CA ASP A 54 5.29 9.18 -12.73
C ASP A 54 5.61 7.70 -12.50
N GLY A 55 4.59 6.93 -12.09
CA GLY A 55 4.70 5.49 -11.87
C GLY A 55 4.67 4.66 -13.16
N PRO A 56 5.23 3.43 -13.16
CA PRO A 56 5.28 2.58 -14.34
C PRO A 56 3.89 2.10 -14.79
N GLY A 57 3.68 2.01 -16.11
CA GLY A 57 2.50 1.33 -16.67
C GLY A 57 1.15 1.90 -16.22
N GLY A 58 1.10 3.21 -15.95
CA GLY A 58 -0.11 3.90 -15.49
C GLY A 58 -0.42 3.70 -14.00
N SER A 59 0.54 3.21 -13.21
CA SER A 59 0.40 3.15 -11.75
C SER A 59 0.41 4.54 -11.13
N GLU A 60 -0.30 4.69 -10.03
CA GLU A 60 -0.20 5.87 -9.17
C GLU A 60 1.01 5.75 -8.26
N ALA A 61 1.81 6.81 -8.12
CA ALA A 61 3.01 6.78 -7.29
C ALA A 61 3.24 8.10 -6.55
N TRP A 62 3.84 7.99 -5.36
CA TRP A 62 4.04 9.09 -4.42
C TRP A 62 5.38 8.98 -3.71
N LEU A 63 6.04 10.11 -3.54
CA LEU A 63 7.10 10.31 -2.55
C LEU A 63 6.47 10.93 -1.30
N ILE A 64 6.70 10.37 -0.12
CA ILE A 64 6.01 10.76 1.12
C ILE A 64 7.03 11.02 2.23
N GLY A 65 6.90 12.17 2.88
CA GLY A 65 7.64 12.57 4.07
C GLY A 65 6.83 12.32 5.33
N TRP A 66 7.47 11.72 6.33
CA TRP A 66 6.85 11.27 7.56
C TRP A 66 7.49 11.97 8.76
N PRO A 67 6.79 12.90 9.41
CA PRO A 67 7.28 13.48 10.65
C PRO A 67 7.45 12.43 11.75
N PRO A 68 8.30 12.70 12.75
CA PRO A 68 8.46 11.82 13.90
C PRO A 68 7.12 11.50 14.59
N GLY A 69 6.93 10.24 14.97
CA GLY A 69 5.71 9.77 15.66
C GLY A 69 4.45 9.66 14.81
N THR A 70 4.51 9.97 13.50
CA THR A 70 3.32 9.94 12.63
C THR A 70 3.02 8.57 12.04
N GLY A 71 1.79 8.39 11.58
CA GLY A 71 1.35 7.16 10.94
C GLY A 71 0.12 7.34 10.07
N THR A 72 -0.18 6.32 9.27
CA THR A 72 -1.36 6.30 8.40
C THR A 72 -2.65 5.92 9.14
N GLY A 73 -2.55 5.20 10.26
CA GLY A 73 -3.65 4.35 10.74
C GLY A 73 -3.92 3.17 9.79
N TRP A 74 -4.78 2.24 10.20
CA TRP A 74 -5.09 1.04 9.42
C TRP A 74 -5.89 1.39 8.17
N HIS A 75 -5.48 0.85 7.02
CA HIS A 75 -6.18 1.08 5.76
C HIS A 75 -5.97 -0.03 4.73
N ASP A 76 -6.87 -0.08 3.75
CA ASP A 76 -6.75 -0.88 2.52
C ASP A 76 -6.44 0.02 1.29
N HIS A 77 -6.41 -0.61 0.12
CA HIS A 77 -6.05 0.03 -1.16
C HIS A 77 -7.14 -0.14 -2.23
N GLY A 78 -8.39 -0.38 -1.82
CA GLY A 78 -9.51 -0.48 -2.75
C GLY A 78 -9.40 -1.59 -3.79
N GLY A 79 -8.65 -2.67 -3.52
CA GLY A 79 -8.38 -3.73 -4.49
C GLY A 79 -7.14 -3.52 -5.36
N SER A 80 -6.39 -2.44 -5.14
CA SER A 80 -5.12 -2.20 -5.81
C SER A 80 -4.02 -3.03 -5.16
N ARG A 81 -3.13 -3.59 -5.99
CA ARG A 81 -1.83 -4.09 -5.52
C ARG A 81 -0.86 -2.91 -5.42
N GLY A 82 0.22 -3.08 -4.67
CA GLY A 82 1.19 -2.01 -4.53
C GLY A 82 2.53 -2.46 -3.99
N ALA A 83 3.43 -1.49 -3.89
CA ALA A 83 4.70 -1.63 -3.24
C ALA A 83 5.12 -0.31 -2.61
N PHE A 84 5.97 -0.40 -1.59
CA PHE A 84 6.60 0.77 -1.00
C PHE A 84 8.01 0.46 -0.51
N ALA A 85 8.87 1.48 -0.48
CA ALA A 85 10.26 1.40 -0.03
C ALA A 85 10.63 2.63 0.79
N ALA A 86 11.38 2.44 1.87
CA ALA A 86 11.96 3.55 2.64
C ALA A 86 13.17 4.12 1.88
N ALA A 87 13.21 5.44 1.77
CA ALA A 87 14.24 6.21 1.07
C ALA A 87 15.15 6.99 2.02
N ALA A 88 14.66 7.31 3.21
CA ALA A 88 15.45 7.84 4.32
C ALA A 88 14.78 7.46 5.65
N GLY A 89 15.57 7.28 6.70
CA GLY A 89 15.08 6.86 8.02
C GLY A 89 14.58 5.41 8.05
N GLU A 90 13.70 5.11 9.00
CA GLU A 90 13.09 3.78 9.17
C GLU A 90 11.58 3.91 9.32
N LEU A 91 10.84 3.07 8.59
CA LEU A 91 9.40 2.91 8.76
C LEU A 91 9.09 1.57 9.40
N THR A 92 8.09 1.54 10.28
CA THR A 92 7.49 0.31 10.78
C THR A 92 6.17 0.08 10.07
N GLU A 93 6.02 -1.09 9.47
CA GLU A 93 4.76 -1.55 8.94
C GLU A 93 4.14 -2.57 9.90
N GLN A 94 2.86 -2.39 10.20
CA GLN A 94 2.02 -3.42 10.81
C GLN A 94 0.93 -3.82 9.82
N SER A 95 0.75 -5.12 9.59
CA SER A 95 -0.15 -5.64 8.56
C SER A 95 -0.91 -6.87 9.01
N LEU A 96 -2.02 -7.16 8.34
CA LEU A 96 -2.81 -8.37 8.56
C LEU A 96 -2.49 -9.43 7.51
N ALA A 97 -2.05 -10.60 7.95
CA ALA A 97 -1.81 -11.78 7.11
C ALA A 97 -3.10 -12.56 6.87
N ALA A 98 -4.13 -11.87 6.38
CA ALA A 98 -5.43 -12.43 6.03
C ALA A 98 -5.95 -11.76 4.76
N GLN A 99 -6.65 -12.51 3.91
CA GLN A 99 -7.36 -11.92 2.78
C GLN A 99 -8.68 -11.36 3.29
N LEU A 100 -8.73 -10.05 3.53
CA LEU A 100 -9.94 -9.43 3.99
C LEU A 100 -10.89 -9.16 2.82
N PRO A 101 -12.20 -9.37 3.01
CA PRO A 101 -13.19 -8.93 2.03
C PRO A 101 -13.05 -7.43 1.81
N THR A 102 -13.19 -6.99 0.56
CA THR A 102 -13.05 -5.58 0.21
C THR A 102 -14.38 -4.83 0.31
N GLU A 103 -15.51 -5.48 0.52
CA GLU A 103 -16.81 -4.84 0.61
C GLU A 103 -17.83 -5.65 1.42
N GLY A 104 -18.98 -5.04 1.72
CA GLY A 104 -20.12 -5.73 2.33
C GLY A 104 -20.06 -5.89 3.85
N TRP A 105 -19.11 -5.24 4.53
CA TRP A 105 -18.96 -5.31 5.98
C TRP A 105 -18.65 -3.95 6.60
N LYS A 106 -19.02 -3.78 7.87
CA LYS A 106 -18.64 -2.63 8.72
C LYS A 106 -17.73 -3.01 9.87
N THR A 107 -17.85 -4.26 10.35
CA THR A 107 -17.02 -4.81 11.41
C THR A 107 -16.61 -6.22 11.03
N LEU A 108 -15.35 -6.57 11.31
CA LEU A 108 -14.80 -7.91 11.13
C LEU A 108 -14.05 -8.33 12.40
N GLU A 109 -14.32 -9.54 12.87
CA GLU A 109 -13.54 -10.17 13.94
C GLU A 109 -12.43 -11.02 13.28
N LEU A 110 -11.18 -10.71 13.64
CA LEU A 110 -10.00 -11.34 13.08
C LEU A 110 -9.65 -12.61 13.85
N ALA A 111 -9.19 -13.63 13.13
CA ALA A 111 -8.60 -14.81 13.74
C ALA A 111 -7.29 -14.45 14.47
N ASP A 112 -6.94 -15.27 15.46
CA ASP A 112 -5.66 -15.13 16.16
C ASP A 112 -4.47 -15.31 15.21
N GLY A 113 -3.35 -14.64 15.53
CA GLY A 113 -2.08 -14.84 14.82
C GLY A 113 -2.04 -14.26 13.40
N VAL A 114 -2.98 -13.40 13.01
CA VAL A 114 -2.94 -12.69 11.71
C VAL A 114 -1.95 -11.54 11.70
N ASP A 115 -1.50 -11.06 12.86
CA ASP A 115 -0.62 -9.89 12.95
C ASP A 115 0.78 -10.13 12.40
N ARG A 116 1.27 -9.18 11.62
CA ARG A 116 2.66 -9.11 11.18
C ARG A 116 3.20 -7.72 11.38
N GLN A 117 4.47 -7.63 11.77
CA GLN A 117 5.19 -6.38 11.89
C GLN A 117 6.53 -6.49 11.16
N ARG A 118 6.95 -5.42 10.49
CA ARG A 118 8.25 -5.33 9.82
C ARG A 118 8.83 -3.93 9.96
N LYS A 119 10.15 -3.86 10.12
CA LYS A 119 10.90 -2.62 10.00
C LYS A 119 11.50 -2.53 8.60
N LEU A 120 11.37 -1.37 7.99
CA LEU A 120 11.87 -1.03 6.66
C LEU A 120 12.84 0.13 6.83
N ALA A 121 14.11 -0.24 7.00
CA ALA A 121 15.22 0.69 6.93
C ALA A 121 15.41 1.19 5.49
N GLU A 122 16.21 2.24 5.33
CA GLU A 122 16.59 2.82 4.04
C GLU A 122 16.95 1.76 2.97
N GLY A 123 16.43 1.95 1.75
CA GLY A 123 16.58 1.03 0.62
C GLY A 123 15.76 -0.26 0.72
N ARG A 124 15.14 -0.55 1.89
CA ARG A 124 14.26 -1.72 2.05
C ARG A 124 12.85 -1.35 1.64
N GLY A 125 12.22 -2.30 0.95
CA GLY A 125 10.84 -2.17 0.51
C GLY A 125 10.19 -3.52 0.30
N ARG A 126 8.87 -3.51 0.18
CA ARG A 126 8.05 -4.70 -0.05
C ARG A 126 6.91 -4.43 -1.00
N ALA A 127 6.43 -5.50 -1.62
CA ALA A 127 5.20 -5.52 -2.38
C ALA A 127 4.04 -6.11 -1.56
N PHE A 128 2.82 -5.90 -2.04
CA PHE A 128 1.60 -6.45 -1.47
C PHE A 128 0.49 -6.63 -2.53
N GLY A 129 -0.47 -7.49 -2.21
CA GLY A 129 -1.60 -7.82 -3.09
C GLY A 129 -2.86 -6.98 -2.80
N PRO A 130 -3.94 -7.21 -3.56
CA PRO A 130 -5.15 -6.37 -3.56
C PRO A 130 -5.96 -6.36 -2.26
N HIS A 131 -5.76 -7.34 -1.38
CA HIS A 131 -6.46 -7.47 -0.09
C HIS A 131 -5.61 -7.00 1.10
N HIS A 132 -4.54 -6.26 0.83
CA HIS A 132 -3.57 -5.87 1.85
C HIS A 132 -4.10 -4.76 2.74
N VAL A 133 -4.14 -5.05 4.05
CA VAL A 133 -4.49 -4.08 5.09
C VAL A 133 -3.30 -3.87 6.01
N HIS A 134 -2.89 -2.61 6.15
CA HIS A 134 -1.75 -2.25 6.99
C HIS A 134 -1.87 -0.84 7.57
N GLN A 135 -0.96 -0.54 8.47
CA GLN A 135 -0.57 0.82 8.80
C GLN A 135 0.94 0.97 8.70
N VAL A 136 1.37 2.15 8.28
CA VAL A 136 2.78 2.53 8.19
C VAL A 136 3.03 3.64 9.19
N LEU A 137 4.10 3.50 9.96
CA LEU A 137 4.44 4.32 11.11
C LEU A 137 5.88 4.81 10.99
N ASN A 138 6.11 6.09 11.21
CA ASN A 138 7.41 6.58 11.63
C ASN A 138 7.44 6.56 13.16
N ALA A 139 8.01 5.49 13.73
CA ALA A 139 8.10 5.33 15.18
C ALA A 139 9.27 6.11 15.81
N SER A 140 10.08 6.81 15.01
CA SER A 140 11.15 7.64 15.54
C SER A 140 10.58 8.83 16.33
N PRO A 141 11.17 9.20 17.48
CA PRO A 141 10.75 10.38 18.25
C PRO A 141 11.28 11.70 17.69
N ASP A 142 12.32 11.68 16.85
CA ASP A 142 13.06 12.88 16.44
C ASP A 142 13.50 12.91 14.97
N THR A 143 13.36 11.80 14.25
CA THR A 143 13.90 11.67 12.90
C THR A 143 12.77 11.52 11.88
N HIS A 144 12.76 12.35 10.83
CA HIS A 144 11.88 12.14 9.68
C HIS A 144 12.23 10.86 8.93
N ALA A 145 11.20 10.20 8.41
CA ALA A 145 11.36 9.16 7.40
C ALA A 145 10.84 9.64 6.06
N VAL A 146 11.33 9.04 4.98
CA VAL A 146 10.83 9.27 3.61
C VAL A 146 10.59 7.92 2.96
N SER A 147 9.51 7.79 2.19
CA SER A 147 9.25 6.58 1.40
C SER A 147 8.68 6.87 0.03
N VAL A 148 8.86 5.91 -0.87
CA VAL A 148 8.20 5.87 -2.18
C VAL A 148 7.13 4.80 -2.15
N HIS A 149 5.93 5.13 -2.62
CA HIS A 149 4.77 4.25 -2.73
C HIS A 149 4.31 4.18 -4.18
N ALA A 150 3.87 3.01 -4.64
CA ALA A 150 3.30 2.82 -5.97
C ALA A 150 2.15 1.79 -5.94
N TYR A 151 1.07 2.07 -6.67
CA TYR A 151 -0.17 1.31 -6.66
C TYR A 151 -0.69 1.08 -8.08
N TYR A 152 -1.12 -0.16 -8.37
CA TYR A 152 -1.79 -0.49 -9.63
C TYR A 152 -3.02 -1.38 -9.41
N PRO A 153 -4.17 -1.10 -10.06
CA PRO A 153 -4.45 0.16 -10.75
C PRO A 153 -4.29 1.38 -9.82
N PRO A 154 -4.32 2.63 -10.33
CA PRO A 154 -4.43 3.81 -9.47
C PRO A 154 -5.51 3.61 -8.40
N LEU A 155 -5.27 4.14 -7.21
CA LEU A 155 -6.11 3.82 -6.05
C LEU A 155 -7.54 4.28 -6.34
N PRO A 156 -8.53 3.38 -6.40
CA PRO A 156 -9.90 3.78 -6.68
C PRO A 156 -10.57 4.41 -5.44
N LEU A 157 -10.07 4.04 -4.25
CA LEU A 157 -10.46 4.50 -2.93
C LEU A 157 -9.47 3.95 -1.91
N MET A 158 -9.55 4.44 -0.67
CA MET A 158 -8.91 3.86 0.50
C MET A 158 -9.93 3.74 1.64
N ARG A 159 -10.01 2.59 2.27
CA ARG A 159 -10.84 2.41 3.46
C ARG A 159 -9.99 2.59 4.71
N ARG A 160 -10.43 3.43 5.63
CA ARG A 160 -9.79 3.62 6.94
C ARG A 160 -10.47 2.77 7.99
N TYR A 161 -9.66 2.17 8.85
CA TYR A 161 -10.14 1.30 9.90
C TYR A 161 -9.64 1.71 11.28
N SER A 162 -10.49 1.55 12.27
CA SER A 162 -10.07 1.45 13.66
C SER A 162 -9.88 -0.01 14.05
N ARG A 163 -9.04 -0.25 15.06
CA ARG A 163 -8.79 -1.59 15.57
C ARG A 163 -8.81 -1.63 17.10
N THR A 164 -9.63 -2.52 17.64
CA THR A 164 -9.74 -2.80 19.07
C THR A 164 -9.62 -4.30 19.30
N GLY A 165 -8.44 -4.75 19.73
CA GLY A 165 -8.12 -6.17 19.84
C GLY A 165 -8.25 -6.89 18.50
N ALA A 166 -9.09 -7.93 18.45
CA ALA A 166 -9.39 -8.69 17.24
C ALA A 166 -10.41 -7.99 16.31
N VAL A 167 -11.05 -6.91 16.74
CA VAL A 167 -12.10 -6.26 15.97
C VAL A 167 -11.52 -5.16 15.09
N LEU A 168 -11.74 -5.28 13.77
CA LEU A 168 -11.46 -4.25 12.77
C LEU A 168 -12.79 -3.61 12.36
N ARG A 169 -12.88 -2.28 12.40
CA ARG A 169 -14.09 -1.52 12.06
C ARG A 169 -13.80 -0.54 10.95
N LEU A 170 -14.65 -0.52 9.92
CA LEU A 170 -14.63 0.49 8.87
C LEU A 170 -15.13 1.82 9.43
N GLU A 171 -14.27 2.84 9.38
CA GLU A 171 -14.57 4.20 9.84
C GLU A 171 -14.93 5.11 8.67
N GLU A 172 -14.12 5.05 7.61
CA GLU A 172 -14.20 6.00 6.51
C GLU A 172 -13.81 5.34 5.18
N VAL A 173 -14.36 5.87 4.09
CA VAL A 173 -14.00 5.49 2.73
C VAL A 173 -13.61 6.77 1.99
N GLU A 174 -12.31 6.93 1.80
CA GLU A 174 -11.73 8.07 1.10
C GLU A 174 -11.65 7.78 -0.41
N ARG A 175 -11.97 8.76 -1.24
CA ARG A 175 -11.86 8.69 -2.71
C ARG A 175 -10.77 9.63 -3.24
N PRO A 176 -10.26 9.42 -4.46
CA PRO A 176 -9.19 10.25 -5.04
C PRO A 176 -9.47 11.75 -5.04
N GLU A 177 -10.74 12.16 -5.15
CA GLU A 177 -11.13 13.58 -5.14
C GLU A 177 -10.90 14.26 -3.78
N GLU A 178 -10.73 13.48 -2.71
CA GLU A 178 -10.57 13.93 -1.33
C GLU A 178 -9.10 14.01 -0.91
N TRP A 179 -8.16 13.56 -1.76
CA TRP A 179 -6.72 13.54 -1.49
C TRP A 179 -5.95 14.77 -2.01
N GLN A 180 -6.63 15.92 -2.07
CA GLN A 180 -6.05 17.18 -2.58
C GLN A 180 -5.16 17.89 -1.56
#